data_AF-A0A2V6RQW0-F1
#
_entry.id   AF-A0A2V6RQW0-F1
#
_cell.length_a   1.000
_cell.length_b   1.000
_cell.length_c   1.000
_cell.angle_alpha   90.00
_cell.angle_beta   90.00
_cell.angle_gamma   90.00
#
_symmetry.space_group_name_H-M   'P 1'
#
loop_
_entity.id
_entity.type
_entity.pdbx_description
1 polymer ?
#
loop_
_entity_poly.entity_id
_entity_poly.type
_entity_poly.pdbx_seq_one_letter_code
_entity_poly.pdbx_strand_id
1 'polypeptide(L)'
;MKARLAWLIAGLMVVHGVSLALAANLAEKVKVELESTERHAGMEPGTYVCAAGHLHVRGTVQNLADVPLGPIKVAGRALDSAGKVLGTATASTEQRKLSPGAKAGFDLEFVTVTGPRIQQVKKHEIKVVDAPVAR
;
A
#
# COMPACT_ATOMS: atom_id res chain seq x y z
N MET A 1 -43.58 -27.68 34.19
CA MET A 1 -42.51 -28.07 35.14
C MET A 1 -41.22 -28.27 34.37
N LYS A 2 -40.11 -27.85 34.96
CA LYS A 2 -38.76 -27.73 34.37
C LYS A 2 -38.03 -29.08 34.38
N ALA A 3 -37.17 -29.31 33.39
CA ALA A 3 -35.93 -30.06 33.57
C ALA A 3 -34.85 -29.46 32.67
N ARG A 4 -33.78 -28.97 33.30
CA ARG A 4 -32.52 -28.54 32.68
C ARG A 4 -31.58 -29.74 32.69
N LEU A 5 -30.76 -29.89 31.66
CA LEU A 5 -29.48 -30.60 31.79
C LEU A 5 -28.44 -29.88 30.91
N ALA A 6 -27.45 -29.31 31.58
CA ALA A 6 -26.29 -28.67 30.99
C ALA A 6 -25.14 -29.68 30.98
N TRP A 7 -24.45 -29.83 29.87
CA TRP A 7 -23.15 -30.52 29.81
C TRP A 7 -22.07 -29.52 29.36
N LEU A 8 -21.09 -29.35 30.23
CA LEU A 8 -19.79 -28.68 30.02
C LEU A 8 -18.74 -29.72 29.57
N ILE A 9 -17.55 -29.22 29.22
CA ILE A 9 -16.24 -29.88 29.00
C ILE A 9 -15.92 -30.00 27.48
N ALA A 10 -14.78 -29.60 26.91
CA ALA A 10 -13.45 -29.16 27.38
C ALA A 10 -12.92 -28.13 26.34
N GLY A 11 -12.17 -27.09 26.70
CA GLY A 11 -10.75 -27.18 27.00
C GLY A 11 -9.88 -27.10 25.73
N LEU A 12 -9.86 -25.96 25.03
CA LEU A 12 -8.88 -25.74 23.97
C LEU A 12 -7.60 -25.11 24.58
N MET A 13 -6.54 -25.91 24.55
CA MET A 13 -5.21 -25.60 25.02
C MET A 13 -4.66 -24.30 24.43
N VAL A 14 -4.19 -23.42 25.31
CA VAL A 14 -3.37 -22.26 24.95
C VAL A 14 -2.00 -22.77 24.52
N VAL A 15 -1.71 -22.71 23.21
CA VAL A 15 -0.35 -22.94 22.71
C VAL A 15 0.47 -21.70 23.05
N HIS A 16 1.23 -21.79 24.14
CA HIS A 16 2.30 -20.87 24.47
C HIS A 16 3.47 -21.05 23.49
N GLY A 17 3.95 -19.93 22.92
CA GLY A 17 5.38 -19.76 22.70
C GLY A 17 5.91 -20.11 21.32
N VAL A 18 5.65 -19.24 20.34
CA VAL A 18 6.70 -18.74 19.46
C VAL A 18 6.48 -17.24 19.29
N SER A 19 7.01 -16.42 20.21
CA SER A 19 7.21 -14.99 19.93
C SER A 19 8.42 -14.85 19.01
N LEU A 20 8.25 -15.27 17.76
CA LEU A 20 8.93 -14.57 16.68
C LEU A 20 8.36 -13.16 16.77
N ALA A 21 9.18 -12.20 17.19
CA ALA A 21 8.86 -10.80 17.00
C ALA A 21 8.79 -10.57 15.48
N LEU A 22 7.67 -10.96 14.88
CA LEU A 22 7.24 -10.47 13.60
C LEU A 22 7.15 -8.98 13.85
N ALA A 23 8.13 -8.21 13.36
CA ALA A 23 8.04 -6.77 13.39
C ALA A 23 6.65 -6.45 12.85
N ALA A 24 5.79 -5.88 13.69
CA ALA A 24 4.41 -5.66 13.35
C ALA A 24 4.41 -4.78 12.09
N ASN A 25 4.13 -5.40 10.95
CA ASN A 25 3.97 -4.70 9.69
C ASN A 25 2.52 -4.21 9.71
N LEU A 26 2.36 -2.90 9.75
CA LEU A 26 1.08 -2.22 9.96
C LEU A 26 0.51 -1.69 8.63
N ALA A 27 0.71 -2.42 7.53
CA ALA A 27 0.32 -1.97 6.19
C ALA A 27 -1.18 -1.66 6.09
N GLU A 28 -2.03 -2.43 6.77
CA GLU A 28 -3.48 -2.19 6.84
C GLU A 28 -3.85 -0.93 7.64
N LYS A 29 -2.91 -0.37 8.42
CA LYS A 29 -3.04 0.91 9.14
C LYS A 29 -2.47 2.08 8.35
N VAL A 30 -2.22 1.90 7.06
CA VAL A 30 -1.76 2.97 6.18
C VAL A 30 -2.83 3.25 5.13
N LYS A 31 -3.30 4.50 5.09
CA LYS A 31 -4.20 4.97 4.03
C LYS A 31 -3.38 5.49 2.86
N VAL A 32 -3.74 5.12 1.63
CA VAL A 32 -3.16 5.64 0.39
C VAL A 32 -4.14 6.62 -0.25
N GLU A 33 -3.67 7.76 -0.71
CA GLU A 33 -4.42 8.75 -1.49
C GLU A 33 -3.57 9.19 -2.68
N LEU A 34 -4.08 9.06 -3.91
CA LEU A 34 -3.39 9.58 -5.09
C LEU A 34 -3.54 11.10 -5.16
N GLU A 35 -2.54 11.77 -5.75
CA GLU A 35 -2.63 13.20 -6.01
C GLU A 35 -3.84 13.48 -6.92
N SER A 36 -4.69 14.43 -6.53
CA SER A 36 -5.93 14.74 -7.26
C SER A 36 -5.73 15.76 -8.38
N THR A 37 -4.52 16.29 -8.55
CA THR A 37 -4.22 17.28 -9.58
C THR A 37 -3.80 16.58 -10.87
N GLU A 38 -4.47 16.93 -11.96
CA GLU A 38 -4.03 16.57 -13.30
C GLU A 38 -2.76 17.36 -13.65
N ARG A 39 -1.65 16.65 -13.87
CA ARG A 39 -0.36 17.27 -14.24
C ARG A 39 -0.18 17.35 -15.75
N HIS A 40 -0.85 16.46 -16.50
CA HIS A 40 -0.87 16.41 -17.95
C HIS A 40 -2.29 16.16 -18.45
N ALA A 41 -2.72 16.95 -19.44
CA ALA A 41 -4.06 16.84 -20.02
C ALA A 41 -4.29 15.44 -20.61
N GLY A 42 -5.41 14.82 -20.23
CA GLY A 42 -5.79 13.49 -20.71
C GLY A 42 -5.14 12.31 -19.96
N MET A 43 -4.43 12.56 -18.85
CA MET A 43 -3.93 11.52 -17.95
C MET A 43 -4.72 11.49 -16.65
N GLU A 44 -4.77 10.34 -15.97
CA GLU A 44 -5.41 10.26 -14.64
C GLU A 44 -4.74 11.22 -13.65
N PRO A 45 -5.50 11.80 -12.70
CA PRO A 45 -4.93 12.58 -11.62
C PRO A 45 -3.79 11.86 -10.89
N GLY A 46 -2.73 12.61 -10.58
CA GLY A 46 -1.54 12.06 -9.92
C GLY A 46 -0.65 11.22 -10.82
N THR A 47 -0.93 11.14 -12.13
CA THR A 47 -0.06 10.50 -13.10
C THR A 47 0.69 11.52 -13.96
N TYR A 48 1.93 11.19 -14.32
CA TYR A 48 2.74 12.01 -15.22
C TYR A 48 3.80 11.18 -15.95
N VAL A 49 4.45 11.78 -16.95
CA VAL A 49 5.55 11.15 -17.69
C VAL A 49 6.82 11.96 -17.44
N CYS A 50 7.89 11.30 -17.00
CA CYS A 50 9.16 11.98 -16.75
C CYS A 50 9.94 12.23 -18.05
N ALA A 51 11.05 12.97 -17.96
CA ALA A 51 11.90 13.26 -19.12
C ALA A 51 12.50 12.00 -19.79
N ALA A 52 12.64 10.90 -19.04
CA ALA A 52 13.07 9.61 -19.58
C ALA A 52 11.94 8.81 -20.26
N GLY A 53 10.71 9.34 -20.27
CA GLY A 53 9.55 8.71 -20.90
C GLY A 53 8.89 7.60 -20.08
N HIS A 54 9.21 7.46 -18.79
CA HIS A 54 8.55 6.52 -17.88
C HIS A 54 7.24 7.08 -17.35
N LEU A 55 6.24 6.22 -17.20
CA LEU A 55 5.03 6.54 -16.45
C LEU A 55 5.33 6.63 -14.95
N HIS A 56 4.82 7.67 -14.31
CA HIS A 56 4.84 7.84 -12.86
C HIS A 56 3.44 7.96 -12.28
N VAL A 57 3.28 7.49 -11.04
CA VAL A 57 2.08 7.69 -10.23
C VAL A 57 2.47 8.20 -8.84
N ARG A 58 1.98 9.39 -8.49
CA ARG A 58 2.22 10.05 -7.20
C ARG A 58 1.01 9.98 -6.29
N GLY A 59 1.31 9.93 -5.01
CA GLY A 59 0.31 10.01 -3.97
C GLY A 59 0.93 10.26 -2.61
N THR A 60 0.08 10.16 -1.60
CA THR A 60 0.44 10.24 -0.20
C THR A 60 0.01 8.97 0.53
N VAL A 61 0.76 8.63 1.55
CA VAL A 61 0.37 7.67 2.58
C VAL A 61 0.13 8.41 3.88
N GLN A 62 -0.86 7.97 4.66
CA GLN A 62 -1.13 8.48 6.00
C GLN A 62 -1.00 7.35 7.02
N ASN A 63 -0.23 7.59 8.08
CA ASN A 63 -0.15 6.69 9.21
C ASN A 63 -1.44 6.77 10.06
N LEU A 64 -2.25 5.71 10.08
CA LEU A 64 -3.44 5.59 10.93
C LEU A 64 -3.20 4.71 12.17
N ALA A 65 -1.98 4.21 12.38
CA ALA A 65 -1.60 3.54 13.60
C ALA A 65 -1.42 4.57 14.74
N ASP A 66 -1.43 4.07 15.97
CA ASP A 66 -1.15 4.82 17.19
C ASP A 66 0.35 4.92 17.51
N VAL A 67 1.20 4.27 16.70
CA VAL A 67 2.67 4.29 16.83
C VAL A 67 3.32 4.94 15.60
N PRO A 68 4.51 5.54 15.73
CA PRO A 68 5.28 6.00 14.58
C PRO A 68 5.71 4.84 13.69
N LEU A 69 5.56 5.00 12.38
CA LEU A 69 6.02 4.04 11.37
C LEU A 69 7.36 4.46 10.77
N GLY A 70 8.18 3.51 10.34
CA GLY A 70 9.36 3.73 9.53
C GLY A 70 9.00 4.04 8.07
N PRO A 71 9.96 3.94 7.13
CA PRO A 71 9.69 4.11 5.71
C PRO A 71 8.60 3.15 5.23
N ILE A 72 7.55 3.70 4.64
CA ILE A 72 6.42 2.92 4.10
C ILE A 72 6.76 2.53 2.66
N LYS A 73 6.68 1.23 2.35
CA LYS A 73 6.85 0.71 0.99
C LYS A 73 5.51 0.50 0.32
N VAL A 74 5.39 1.03 -0.88
CA VAL A 74 4.21 0.93 -1.75
C VAL A 74 4.60 0.16 -3.01
N ALA A 75 3.70 -0.70 -3.49
CA ALA A 75 3.81 -1.38 -4.78
C ALA A 75 2.66 -0.99 -5.69
N GLY A 76 2.97 -0.79 -6.96
CA GLY A 76 2.01 -0.44 -8.01
C GLY A 76 2.01 -1.46 -9.15
N ARG A 77 0.83 -1.66 -9.76
CA ARG A 77 0.66 -2.35 -11.04
C ARG A 77 -0.07 -1.41 -11.99
N ALA A 78 0.47 -1.24 -13.19
CA ALA A 78 -0.21 -0.58 -14.31
C ALA A 78 -0.84 -1.65 -15.18
N LEU A 79 -2.15 -1.55 -15.45
CA LEU A 79 -2.92 -2.58 -16.16
C LEU A 79 -3.60 -1.99 -17.39
N ASP A 80 -3.76 -2.82 -18.42
CA ASP A 80 -4.61 -2.49 -19.57
C ASP A 80 -6.11 -2.70 -19.29
N SER A 81 -6.96 -2.43 -20.28
CA SER A 81 -8.42 -2.60 -20.18
C SER A 81 -8.86 -4.05 -19.93
N ALA A 82 -8.02 -5.04 -20.26
CA ALA A 82 -8.30 -6.46 -20.03
C ALA A 82 -7.77 -6.94 -18.66
N GLY A 83 -7.14 -6.05 -17.87
CA GLY A 83 -6.53 -6.40 -16.58
C GLY A 83 -5.16 -7.06 -16.72
N LYS A 84 -4.52 -7.04 -17.90
CA LYS A 84 -3.15 -7.52 -18.08
C LYS A 84 -2.18 -6.52 -17.48
N VAL A 85 -1.18 -7.01 -16.76
CA VAL A 85 -0.10 -6.18 -16.21
C VAL A 85 0.80 -5.68 -17.35
N LEU A 86 0.89 -4.36 -17.49
CA LEU A 86 1.81 -3.68 -18.39
C LEU A 86 3.12 -3.31 -17.70
N GLY A 87 3.11 -3.10 -16.39
CA GLY A 87 4.31 -2.87 -15.59
C GLY A 87 4.03 -2.91 -14.10
N THR A 88 5.12 -3.00 -13.34
CA THR A 88 5.11 -2.96 -11.87
C THR A 88 6.15 -1.96 -11.39
N ALA A 89 5.88 -1.31 -10.26
CA ALA A 89 6.78 -0.36 -9.62
C ALA A 89 6.74 -0.55 -8.11
N THR A 90 7.80 -0.15 -7.42
CA THR A 90 7.80 0.00 -5.97
C THR A 90 8.46 1.31 -5.57
N ALA A 91 7.97 1.93 -4.52
CA ALA A 91 8.53 3.15 -3.95
C ALA A 91 8.50 3.07 -2.42
N SER A 92 9.39 3.81 -1.78
CA SER A 92 9.37 4.02 -0.33
C SER A 92 9.25 5.50 -0.03
N THR A 93 8.51 5.85 1.03
CA THR A 93 8.53 7.22 1.55
C THR A 93 9.94 7.59 2.01
N GLU A 94 10.37 8.81 1.73
CA GLU A 94 11.70 9.29 2.14
C GLU A 94 11.81 9.50 3.66
N GLN A 95 10.69 9.78 4.31
CA GLN A 95 10.60 10.00 5.75
C GLN A 95 11.04 8.74 6.50
N ARG A 96 12.11 8.85 7.28
CA ARG A 96 12.59 7.76 8.16
C ARG A 96 11.61 7.41 9.26
N LYS A 97 10.77 8.36 9.67
CA LYS A 97 9.76 8.22 10.71
C LYS A 97 8.53 9.03 10.34
N LEU A 98 7.36 8.38 10.39
CA LEU A 98 6.06 8.97 10.14
C LEU A 98 5.19 8.85 11.39
N SER A 99 5.00 9.97 12.09
CA SER A 99 4.18 10.03 13.31
C SER A 99 2.71 9.63 13.05
N PRO A 100 1.97 9.18 14.08
CA PRO A 100 0.52 8.96 13.98
C PRO A 100 -0.20 10.16 13.35
N GLY A 101 -1.09 9.89 12.39
CA GLY A 101 -1.86 10.89 11.64
C GLY A 101 -1.09 11.63 10.54
N ALA A 102 0.24 11.56 10.53
CA ALA A 102 1.06 12.29 9.57
C ALA A 102 1.01 11.66 8.16
N LYS A 103 1.25 12.50 7.15
CA LYS A 103 1.29 12.11 5.73
C LYS A 103 2.70 12.19 5.16
N ALA A 104 3.01 11.30 4.22
CA ALA A 104 4.26 11.30 3.45
C ALA A 104 3.97 11.00 1.98
N GLY A 105 4.73 11.61 1.06
CA GLY A 105 4.60 11.39 -0.37
C GLY A 105 5.31 10.10 -0.84
N PHE A 106 4.83 9.54 -1.95
CA PHE A 106 5.52 8.50 -2.71
C PHE A 106 5.43 8.79 -4.21
N ASP A 107 6.37 8.25 -4.99
CA ASP A 107 6.40 8.33 -6.45
C ASP A 107 6.75 6.96 -7.04
N LEU A 108 5.78 6.31 -7.67
CA LEU A 108 5.95 5.01 -8.33
C LEU A 108 6.39 5.22 -9.77
N GLU A 109 7.64 4.88 -10.09
CA GLU A 109 8.19 4.91 -11.45
C GLU A 109 8.04 3.55 -12.14
N PHE A 110 7.25 3.50 -13.21
CA PHE A 110 7.03 2.30 -14.03
C PHE A 110 8.00 2.30 -15.22
N VAL A 111 9.24 1.89 -14.99
CA VAL A 111 10.32 1.91 -16.01
C VAL A 111 10.03 1.08 -17.26
N THR A 112 9.12 0.10 -17.20
CA THR A 112 8.72 -0.73 -18.35
C THR A 112 7.52 -0.19 -19.11
N VAL A 113 6.89 0.88 -18.63
CA VAL A 113 5.71 1.51 -19.22
C VAL A 113 6.13 2.82 -19.84
N THR A 114 6.49 2.76 -21.11
CA THR A 114 7.04 3.88 -21.89
C THR A 114 6.36 4.01 -23.24
N GLY A 115 6.49 5.20 -23.84
CA GLY A 115 6.03 5.48 -25.20
C GLY A 115 4.56 5.06 -25.43
N PRO A 116 4.24 4.36 -26.53
CA PRO A 116 2.86 3.94 -26.82
C PRO A 116 2.21 3.07 -25.74
N ARG A 117 3.00 2.40 -24.88
CA ARG A 117 2.49 1.54 -23.81
C ARG A 117 1.78 2.34 -22.71
N ILE A 118 2.12 3.62 -22.55
CA ILE A 118 1.45 4.52 -21.61
C ILE A 118 -0.04 4.64 -21.96
N GLN A 119 -0.37 4.75 -23.24
CA GLN A 119 -1.77 4.89 -23.69
C GLN A 119 -2.61 3.62 -23.49
N GLN A 120 -1.95 2.48 -23.30
CA GLN A 120 -2.60 1.20 -23.03
C GLN A 120 -2.97 1.06 -21.54
N VAL A 121 -2.39 1.88 -20.65
CA VAL A 121 -2.74 1.86 -19.23
C VAL A 121 -4.14 2.43 -19.04
N LYS A 122 -5.00 1.64 -18.39
CA LYS A 122 -6.39 1.99 -18.09
C LYS A 122 -6.74 1.88 -16.61
N LYS A 123 -5.86 1.26 -15.81
CA LYS A 123 -6.06 1.09 -14.38
C LYS A 123 -4.71 1.04 -13.67
N HIS A 124 -4.70 1.59 -12.46
CA HIS A 124 -3.61 1.44 -11.49
C HIS A 124 -4.11 0.64 -10.29
N GLU A 125 -3.32 -0.33 -9.83
CA GLU A 125 -3.54 -0.99 -8.54
C GLU A 125 -2.36 -0.70 -7.63
N ILE A 126 -2.63 -0.09 -6.48
CA ILE A 126 -1.61 0.38 -5.54
C ILE A 126 -1.88 -0.23 -4.18
N LYS A 127 -0.82 -0.77 -3.56
CA LYS A 127 -0.90 -1.42 -2.24
C LYS A 127 0.29 -1.02 -1.39
N VAL A 128 0.06 -0.84 -0.10
CA VAL A 128 1.13 -0.80 0.90
C VAL A 128 1.61 -2.23 1.12
N VAL A 129 2.91 -2.46 0.99
CA VAL A 129 3.54 -3.79 1.13
C VAL A 129 4.47 -3.87 2.34
N ASP A 130 4.92 -2.73 2.85
CA ASP A 130 5.65 -2.68 4.12
C ASP A 130 5.37 -1.38 4.88
N ALA A 131 5.18 -1.50 6.19
CA ALA A 131 4.94 -0.39 7.10
C ALA A 131 5.46 -0.79 8.50
N PRO A 132 6.78 -0.81 8.69
CA PRO A 132 7.38 -1.26 9.94
C PRO A 132 7.17 -0.22 11.04
N VAL A 133 7.08 -0.65 12.30
CA VAL A 133 7.22 0.27 13.44
C VAL A 133 8.60 0.94 13.39
N ALA A 134 8.65 2.26 13.58
CA ALA A 134 9.90 3.00 13.60
C ALA A 134 10.80 2.53 14.76
N ARG A 135 12.08 2.33 14.48
CA ARG A 135 13.11 1.99 15.48
C ARG A 135 13.81 3.23 16.01
#